data_AF-A0A935Z4V9-F1
#
_entry.id   AF-A0A935Z4V9-F1
#
_cell.length_a   1.000
_cell.length_b   1.000
_cell.length_c   1.000
_cell.angle_alpha   90.00
_cell.angle_beta   90.00
_cell.angle_gamma   90.00
#
_symmetry.space_group_name_H-M   'P 1'
#
loop_
_entity.id
_entity.type
_entity.pdbx_description
1 polymer ?
#
loop_
_entity_poly.entity_id
_entity_poly.type
_entity_poly.pdbx_seq_one_letter_code
_entity_poly.pdbx_strand_id
1 'polypeptide(L)'
;MPTSSRSRASYPLVLGLVACLMACGPSGDAELATPGADLPYDDEDTHVDDGLDPSFDDGLGAALDLGEVDAPSEDGDAGGDGASVAAGGATCDSDARTGDYCGGDKVSGGDKNTLYRCNGPGRATTVRRCSAGCSVNLGTDDTCRVPVPAGPASCPHVSAVLRFGLHPTASDRLRCVGITAARITQTIGGAPASAGTHLQDGIADGHPYSAATDLSVRGLTDAQVRVLVARLDAMGFAAFFRNPGRDGWPASEARHVHVVFAGARMKASLRAQNADFLAGKNGLASHTTYSFYQPPPEVKAYVRRIFDAAN
;
A
#
# COMPACT_ATOMS: atom_id res chain seq x y z
N MET A 1 5.75 57.56 -48.69
CA MET A 1 5.03 56.95 -47.56
C MET A 1 6.05 56.26 -46.66
N PRO A 2 6.10 56.61 -45.37
CA PRO A 2 7.18 56.25 -44.45
C PRO A 2 6.83 55.09 -43.49
N THR A 3 7.89 54.47 -42.96
CA THR A 3 8.14 53.98 -41.57
C THR A 3 7.17 53.01 -40.86
N SER A 4 7.71 51.91 -40.30
CA SER A 4 7.75 51.64 -38.84
C SER A 4 8.50 50.32 -38.56
N SER A 5 9.78 50.35 -38.18
CA SER A 5 10.31 50.33 -36.79
C SER A 5 9.92 49.09 -35.96
N ARG A 6 10.87 48.15 -35.80
CA ARG A 6 10.92 47.21 -34.68
C ARG A 6 11.91 47.75 -33.66
N SER A 7 11.45 48.02 -32.45
CA SER A 7 12.28 48.19 -31.26
C SER A 7 11.70 47.30 -30.15
N ARG A 8 12.49 46.36 -29.66
CA ARG A 8 12.29 45.77 -28.33
C ARG A 8 13.59 45.99 -27.57
N ALA A 9 13.46 46.82 -26.55
CA ALA A 9 14.50 47.17 -25.61
C ALA A 9 14.69 46.05 -24.57
N SER A 10 15.93 45.96 -24.14
CA SER A 10 16.45 45.19 -23.01
C SER A 10 15.84 45.62 -21.68
N TYR A 11 15.67 44.68 -20.75
CA TYR A 11 15.52 44.94 -19.32
C TYR A 11 16.70 44.30 -18.57
N PRO A 12 17.37 45.02 -17.66
CA PRO A 12 18.17 44.39 -16.63
C PRO A 12 17.49 44.43 -15.24
N LEU A 13 18.12 43.63 -14.38
CA LEU A 13 17.81 43.24 -13.00
C LEU A 13 17.56 44.36 -11.96
N VAL A 14 16.68 44.01 -11.01
CA VAL A 14 16.80 44.01 -9.53
C VAL A 14 17.42 45.23 -8.82
N LEU A 15 16.64 45.83 -7.90
CA LEU A 15 17.06 46.16 -6.53
C LEU A 15 15.82 46.44 -5.65
N GLY A 16 15.80 45.93 -4.43
CA GLY A 16 14.68 46.10 -3.48
C GLY A 16 14.74 47.35 -2.62
N LEU A 17 13.67 47.62 -1.87
CA LEU A 17 13.75 48.25 -0.54
C LEU A 17 12.42 48.07 0.22
N VAL A 18 12.56 47.87 1.52
CA VAL A 18 11.56 47.83 2.59
C VAL A 18 10.96 49.23 2.82
N ALA A 19 9.65 49.31 3.08
CA ALA A 19 9.08 50.40 3.89
C ALA A 19 7.77 49.96 4.55
N CYS A 20 7.78 50.01 5.89
CA CYS A 20 6.65 49.91 6.79
C CYS A 20 5.87 51.24 6.77
N LEU A 21 4.54 51.20 6.71
CA LEU A 21 3.70 52.34 7.07
C LEU A 21 2.31 51.89 7.54
N MET A 22 2.06 52.14 8.82
CA MET A 22 0.73 52.21 9.42
C MET A 22 -0.09 53.34 8.80
N ALA A 23 -1.38 53.11 8.58
CA ALA A 23 -2.38 54.17 8.50
C ALA A 23 -3.72 53.69 9.07
N CYS A 24 -4.27 54.49 9.99
CA CYS A 24 -5.58 54.35 10.61
C CYS A 24 -6.69 54.95 9.74
N GLY A 25 -7.81 54.21 9.59
CA GLY A 25 -9.23 54.65 9.44
C GLY A 25 -9.68 55.48 8.22
N PRO A 26 -11.00 55.68 7.98
CA PRO A 26 -12.16 55.26 8.79
C PRO A 26 -13.34 54.60 8.01
N SER A 27 -14.23 53.97 8.79
CA SER A 27 -15.69 53.76 8.67
C SER A 27 -16.40 53.79 7.31
N GLY A 28 -17.09 52.70 6.99
CA GLY A 28 -18.18 52.63 6.01
C GLY A 28 -19.02 51.36 6.19
N ASP A 29 -20.17 51.55 6.83
CA ASP A 29 -21.45 50.84 6.71
C ASP A 29 -21.56 49.33 6.99
N ALA A 30 -22.18 49.07 8.14
CA ALA A 30 -22.75 47.80 8.55
C ALA A 30 -24.03 47.49 7.76
N GLU A 31 -24.04 46.36 7.06
CA GLU A 31 -25.27 45.67 6.69
C GLU A 31 -25.30 44.31 7.39
N LEU A 32 -26.37 44.11 8.14
CA LEU A 32 -26.65 42.98 9.01
C LEU A 32 -26.92 41.72 8.17
N ALA A 33 -25.96 40.80 8.14
CA ALA A 33 -26.21 39.40 7.81
C ALA A 33 -26.21 38.59 9.12
N THR A 34 -27.37 38.05 9.46
CA THR A 34 -27.62 37.14 10.57
C THR A 34 -26.72 35.89 10.49
N PRO A 35 -25.97 35.53 11.55
CA PRO A 35 -25.35 34.22 11.61
C PRO A 35 -26.44 33.17 11.87
N GLY A 36 -26.57 32.24 10.93
CA GLY A 36 -27.35 31.02 11.11
C GLY A 36 -26.81 30.23 12.29
N ALA A 37 -27.74 29.77 13.12
CA ALA A 37 -27.54 29.09 14.39
C ALA A 37 -26.45 28.02 14.37
N ASP A 38 -25.53 28.17 15.32
CA ASP A 38 -24.81 27.07 15.96
C ASP A 38 -25.83 26.02 16.42
N LEU A 39 -25.78 24.83 15.83
CA LEU A 39 -26.37 23.66 16.45
C LEU A 39 -25.33 23.10 17.43
N PRO A 40 -25.63 23.02 18.73
CA PRO A 40 -24.77 22.33 19.67
C PRO A 40 -24.71 20.85 19.28
N TYR A 41 -23.51 20.35 19.06
CA TYR A 41 -23.25 18.92 19.04
C TYR A 41 -23.37 18.48 20.50
N ASP A 42 -24.49 17.84 20.84
CA ASP A 42 -24.68 17.22 22.15
C ASP A 42 -23.67 16.07 22.28
N ASP A 43 -22.54 16.37 22.92
CA ASP A 43 -21.72 15.42 23.66
C ASP A 43 -22.57 14.92 24.83
N GLU A 44 -23.30 13.82 24.66
CA GLU A 44 -23.60 12.82 25.70
C GLU A 44 -24.06 11.51 25.03
N ASP A 45 -23.09 10.64 24.71
CA ASP A 45 -23.36 9.20 24.65
C ASP A 45 -22.12 8.44 25.15
N THR A 46 -21.87 8.59 26.44
CA THR A 46 -20.98 7.70 27.20
C THR A 46 -21.76 6.42 27.51
N HIS A 47 -21.87 5.55 26.52
CA HIS A 47 -22.10 4.13 26.78
C HIS A 47 -20.77 3.40 26.74
N VAL A 48 -20.14 3.44 27.91
CA VAL A 48 -19.15 2.47 28.36
C VAL A 48 -19.91 1.16 28.55
N ASP A 49 -19.96 0.34 27.49
CA ASP A 49 -20.24 -1.09 27.68
C ASP A 49 -18.97 -1.74 28.24
N ASP A 50 -18.79 -1.62 29.56
CA ASP A 50 -17.97 -2.51 30.37
C ASP A 50 -18.66 -3.88 30.43
N GLY A 51 -18.67 -4.56 29.29
CA GLY A 51 -19.06 -5.95 29.13
C GLY A 51 -17.84 -6.86 29.16
N LEU A 52 -17.28 -7.08 30.35
CA LEU A 52 -16.49 -8.28 30.64
C LEU A 52 -17.41 -9.50 30.44
N ASP A 53 -17.33 -10.14 29.28
CA ASP A 53 -17.79 -11.53 29.09
C ASP A 53 -16.57 -12.47 29.11
N PRO A 54 -16.38 -13.26 30.18
CA PRO A 54 -15.29 -14.22 30.30
C PRO A 54 -15.77 -15.61 29.88
N SER A 55 -16.00 -15.86 28.59
CA SER A 55 -16.01 -17.23 28.05
C SER A 55 -16.15 -17.28 26.54
N PHE A 56 -15.04 -17.13 25.82
CA PHE A 56 -14.90 -17.74 24.50
C PHE A 56 -13.51 -18.37 24.41
N ASP A 57 -13.42 -19.53 25.05
CA ASP A 57 -12.42 -20.53 24.72
C ASP A 57 -12.87 -21.31 23.47
N ASP A 58 -11.87 -21.83 22.76
CA ASP A 58 -11.91 -22.68 21.57
C ASP A 58 -12.25 -22.04 20.21
N GLY A 59 -11.19 -21.78 19.43
CA GLY A 59 -11.23 -22.06 17.99
C GLY A 59 -10.86 -20.93 17.01
N LEU A 60 -9.82 -20.15 17.24
CA LEU A 60 -9.33 -19.17 16.23
C LEU A 60 -7.85 -19.41 15.87
N GLY A 61 -7.59 -20.61 15.35
CA GLY A 61 -6.34 -20.97 14.66
C GLY A 61 -6.43 -20.96 13.12
N ALA A 62 -7.59 -20.67 12.52
CA ALA A 62 -7.78 -20.87 11.08
C ALA A 62 -8.61 -19.74 10.44
N ALA A 63 -7.95 -18.79 9.76
CA ALA A 63 -8.53 -18.00 8.66
C ALA A 63 -7.49 -17.20 7.86
N LEU A 64 -6.24 -17.65 7.84
CA LEU A 64 -5.38 -17.44 6.68
C LEU A 64 -4.89 -18.83 6.30
N ASP A 65 -5.75 -19.59 5.63
CA ASP A 65 -5.29 -20.72 4.83
C ASP A 65 -4.46 -20.15 3.68
N LEU A 66 -3.22 -19.80 3.99
CA LEU A 66 -2.17 -19.54 3.01
C LEU A 66 -1.65 -20.93 2.66
N GLY A 67 -2.40 -21.65 1.82
CA GLY A 67 -2.18 -23.05 1.49
C GLY A 67 -0.70 -23.43 1.50
N GLU A 68 -0.37 -24.33 2.42
CA GLU A 68 0.82 -25.16 2.32
C GLU A 68 0.64 -25.96 1.02
N VAL A 69 1.50 -25.74 0.05
CA VAL A 69 1.49 -26.53 -1.19
C VAL A 69 2.09 -27.89 -0.87
N ASP A 70 1.22 -28.84 -0.55
CA ASP A 70 1.57 -30.26 -0.48
C ASP A 70 2.27 -30.70 -1.77
N ALA A 71 3.44 -31.31 -1.60
CA ALA A 71 4.20 -31.94 -2.66
C ALA A 71 3.39 -33.11 -3.24
N PRO A 72 3.23 -33.25 -4.57
CA PRO A 72 2.71 -34.47 -5.15
C PRO A 72 3.77 -35.57 -5.05
N SER A 73 3.36 -36.65 -4.42
CA SER A 73 3.99 -37.97 -4.38
C SER A 73 4.36 -38.50 -5.77
N GLU A 74 5.53 -39.10 -5.85
CA GLU A 74 6.06 -39.80 -7.02
C GLU A 74 5.34 -41.15 -7.17
N ASP A 75 4.36 -41.22 -8.07
CA ASP A 75 3.91 -42.49 -8.66
C ASP A 75 3.90 -42.32 -10.17
N GLY A 76 4.77 -43.10 -10.82
CA GLY A 76 5.00 -43.05 -12.25
C GLY A 76 3.90 -43.75 -13.05
N ASP A 77 3.64 -43.24 -14.24
CA ASP A 77 3.28 -44.09 -15.37
C ASP A 77 3.75 -43.45 -16.68
N ALA A 78 4.26 -44.30 -17.56
CA ALA A 78 4.96 -43.97 -18.79
C ALA A 78 4.00 -43.90 -19.98
N GLY A 79 4.14 -42.88 -20.82
CA GLY A 79 3.46 -42.83 -22.12
C GLY A 79 3.86 -41.60 -22.94
N GLY A 80 4.69 -41.79 -23.97
CA GLY A 80 5.07 -40.79 -24.98
C GLY A 80 3.86 -40.25 -25.75
N ASP A 81 3.94 -39.07 -26.39
CA ASP A 81 4.79 -38.88 -27.57
C ASP A 81 5.27 -37.42 -27.77
N GLY A 82 6.59 -37.26 -27.96
CA GLY A 82 7.09 -36.66 -29.20
C GLY A 82 7.12 -35.13 -29.39
N ALA A 83 7.76 -34.38 -28.50
CA ALA A 83 8.48 -33.16 -28.89
C ALA A 83 9.80 -33.04 -28.13
N SER A 84 10.83 -33.68 -28.67
CA SER A 84 12.21 -33.52 -28.23
C SER A 84 12.71 -32.09 -28.50
N VAL A 85 12.81 -31.29 -27.45
CA VAL A 85 13.63 -30.09 -27.40
C VAL A 85 14.67 -30.29 -26.30
N ALA A 86 15.92 -29.97 -26.64
CA ALA A 86 17.16 -30.39 -26.00
C ALA A 86 17.24 -30.35 -24.46
N ALA A 87 17.91 -31.35 -23.90
CA ALA A 87 18.40 -31.44 -22.52
C ALA A 87 19.56 -30.46 -22.25
N GLY A 88 19.31 -29.16 -22.38
CA GLY A 88 20.15 -28.10 -21.83
C GLY A 88 19.46 -27.56 -20.57
N GLY A 89 19.92 -27.99 -19.39
CA GLY A 89 19.40 -27.45 -18.13
C GLY A 89 19.66 -25.94 -18.02
N ALA A 90 18.80 -25.24 -17.28
CA ALA A 90 18.98 -23.82 -16.99
C ALA A 90 20.40 -23.54 -16.46
N THR A 91 21.07 -22.55 -17.05
CA THR A 91 22.47 -22.23 -16.78
C THR A 91 22.59 -20.74 -16.46
N CYS A 92 23.23 -20.42 -15.33
CA CYS A 92 23.59 -19.07 -14.93
C CYS A 92 24.68 -18.53 -15.87
N ASP A 93 24.44 -17.34 -16.42
CA ASP A 93 25.30 -16.68 -17.39
C ASP A 93 26.64 -16.25 -16.78
N SER A 94 27.60 -15.84 -17.62
CA SER A 94 28.97 -15.55 -17.21
C SER A 94 29.12 -14.37 -16.24
N ASP A 95 28.13 -13.48 -16.19
CA ASP A 95 28.06 -12.33 -15.29
C ASP A 95 27.16 -12.56 -14.06
N ALA A 96 26.53 -13.74 -13.96
CA ALA A 96 25.73 -14.12 -12.79
C ALA A 96 26.60 -14.16 -11.53
N ARG A 97 26.08 -13.59 -10.44
CA ARG A 97 26.69 -13.66 -9.10
C ARG A 97 25.92 -14.67 -8.25
N THR A 98 26.29 -14.78 -6.99
CA THR A 98 25.44 -15.51 -6.04
C THR A 98 24.16 -14.70 -5.83
N GLY A 99 23.01 -15.30 -6.11
CA GLY A 99 21.71 -14.63 -6.05
C GLY A 99 20.58 -15.47 -6.64
N ASP A 100 19.35 -14.95 -6.52
CA ASP A 100 18.15 -15.51 -7.14
C ASP A 100 17.80 -14.72 -8.41
N TYR A 101 17.52 -15.42 -9.51
CA TYR A 101 17.30 -14.86 -10.84
C TYR A 101 16.13 -15.53 -11.57
N CYS A 102 15.37 -14.76 -12.35
CA CYS A 102 14.33 -15.26 -13.21
C CYS A 102 14.92 -15.95 -14.44
N GLY A 103 14.24 -16.98 -14.98
CA GLY A 103 14.61 -17.53 -16.28
C GLY A 103 14.66 -16.43 -17.35
N GLY A 104 15.77 -16.30 -18.05
CA GLY A 104 16.02 -15.24 -19.03
C GLY A 104 16.57 -13.92 -18.47
N ASP A 105 16.76 -13.78 -17.14
CA ASP A 105 17.64 -12.77 -16.55
C ASP A 105 18.84 -13.48 -15.93
N LYS A 106 20.02 -13.34 -16.54
CA LYS A 106 21.26 -14.04 -16.14
C LYS A 106 21.15 -15.57 -16.03
N VAL A 107 20.07 -16.16 -16.52
CA VAL A 107 19.79 -17.60 -16.55
C VAL A 107 19.33 -17.96 -17.96
N SER A 108 20.25 -18.47 -18.77
CA SER A 108 19.97 -19.01 -20.09
C SER A 108 19.30 -20.39 -20.02
N GLY A 109 18.32 -20.63 -20.91
CA GLY A 109 17.59 -21.91 -20.97
C GLY A 109 16.60 -22.15 -19.82
N GLY A 110 16.43 -21.19 -18.90
CA GLY A 110 15.44 -21.25 -17.83
C GLY A 110 14.03 -20.83 -18.28
N ASP A 111 13.00 -21.37 -17.62
CA ASP A 111 11.61 -20.94 -17.75
C ASP A 111 11.46 -19.53 -17.15
N LYS A 112 10.95 -18.57 -17.94
CA LYS A 112 10.77 -17.16 -17.52
C LYS A 112 9.87 -16.97 -16.32
N ASN A 113 9.03 -17.95 -15.99
CA ASN A 113 8.16 -17.97 -14.83
C ASN A 113 8.74 -18.81 -13.69
N THR A 114 10.04 -19.04 -13.65
CA THR A 114 10.71 -19.80 -12.58
C THR A 114 11.84 -18.98 -11.98
N LEU A 115 11.92 -19.02 -10.66
CA LEU A 115 13.02 -18.43 -9.90
C LEU A 115 14.12 -19.48 -9.72
N TYR A 116 15.35 -19.10 -10.05
CA TYR A 116 16.53 -19.95 -10.00
C TYR A 116 17.60 -19.37 -9.06
N ARG A 117 18.28 -20.22 -8.32
CA ARG A 117 19.45 -19.90 -7.51
C ARG A 117 20.70 -20.07 -8.36
N CYS A 118 21.51 -19.03 -8.43
CA CYS A 118 22.87 -19.06 -8.96
C CYS A 118 23.89 -18.89 -7.84
N ASN A 119 25.02 -19.59 -7.93
CA ASN A 119 26.17 -19.44 -7.02
C ASN A 119 27.37 -18.83 -7.76
N GLY A 120 27.11 -18.10 -8.85
CA GLY A 120 28.08 -17.76 -9.90
C GLY A 120 27.72 -18.42 -11.24
N PRO A 121 28.57 -18.26 -12.27
CA PRO A 121 28.35 -18.88 -13.59
C PRO A 121 28.30 -20.40 -13.52
N GLY A 122 27.46 -21.02 -14.36
CA GLY A 122 27.33 -22.47 -14.44
C GLY A 122 25.92 -22.96 -14.14
N ARG A 123 25.76 -24.11 -13.47
CA ARG A 123 24.45 -24.75 -13.31
C ARG A 123 23.51 -23.91 -12.43
N ALA A 124 22.32 -23.60 -12.94
CA ALA A 124 21.25 -22.99 -12.15
C ALA A 124 20.48 -24.06 -11.36
N THR A 125 20.01 -23.71 -10.16
CA THR A 125 19.15 -24.58 -9.35
C THR A 125 17.75 -23.98 -9.25
N THR A 126 16.71 -24.72 -9.61
CA THR A 126 15.33 -24.22 -9.45
C THR A 126 15.01 -24.03 -7.97
N VAL A 127 14.60 -22.81 -7.61
CA VAL A 127 14.09 -22.50 -6.27
C VAL A 127 12.60 -22.81 -6.22
N ARG A 128 11.83 -22.21 -7.15
CA ARG A 128 10.39 -22.48 -7.30
C ARG A 128 9.86 -21.96 -8.63
N ARG A 129 8.78 -22.56 -9.12
CA ARG A 129 7.97 -21.99 -10.20
C ARG A 129 7.08 -20.88 -9.65
N CYS A 130 7.06 -19.74 -10.31
CA CYS A 130 6.25 -18.58 -9.95
C CYS A 130 4.88 -18.69 -10.63
N SER A 131 3.84 -19.00 -9.84
CA SER A 131 2.46 -19.14 -10.35
C SER A 131 1.90 -17.87 -11.00
N ALA A 132 2.41 -16.69 -10.63
CA ALA A 132 2.04 -15.40 -11.22
C ALA A 132 3.15 -14.78 -12.09
N GLY A 133 4.15 -15.57 -12.48
CA GLY A 133 5.32 -15.11 -13.22
C GLY A 133 6.45 -14.59 -12.34
N CYS A 134 7.63 -14.40 -12.92
CA CYS A 134 8.82 -13.94 -12.23
C CYS A 134 9.02 -12.41 -12.45
N SER A 135 9.61 -11.73 -11.46
CA SER A 135 9.90 -10.29 -11.49
C SER A 135 11.40 -10.05 -11.40
N VAL A 136 11.94 -9.44 -12.45
CA VAL A 136 13.36 -9.05 -12.54
C VAL A 136 13.59 -7.76 -11.74
N ASN A 137 14.50 -7.79 -10.78
CA ASN A 137 14.82 -6.70 -9.87
C ASN A 137 16.25 -6.20 -10.13
N LEU A 138 16.39 -5.08 -10.85
CA LEU A 138 17.72 -4.54 -11.20
C LEU A 138 18.59 -4.28 -9.97
N GLY A 139 19.73 -4.98 -9.91
CA GLY A 139 20.75 -4.79 -8.87
C GLY A 139 20.50 -5.56 -7.56
N THR A 140 19.43 -6.34 -7.47
CA THR A 140 19.12 -7.22 -6.33
C THR A 140 18.64 -8.58 -6.81
N ASP A 141 18.33 -9.49 -5.88
CA ASP A 141 17.73 -10.78 -6.21
C ASP A 141 16.33 -10.60 -6.81
N ASP A 142 16.03 -11.41 -7.82
CA ASP A 142 14.72 -11.53 -8.42
C ASP A 142 13.74 -12.21 -7.48
N THR A 143 12.47 -12.02 -7.74
CA THR A 143 11.41 -12.57 -6.89
C THR A 143 10.27 -13.08 -7.74
N CYS A 144 9.61 -14.13 -7.27
CA CYS A 144 8.32 -14.48 -7.86
C CYS A 144 7.32 -13.37 -7.61
N ARG A 145 6.57 -12.99 -8.66
CA ARG A 145 5.41 -12.12 -8.52
C ARG A 145 4.46 -12.77 -7.53
N VAL A 146 3.96 -11.97 -6.61
CA VAL A 146 2.85 -12.40 -5.77
C VAL A 146 1.62 -12.45 -6.69
N PRO A 147 0.87 -13.57 -6.71
CA PRO A 147 -0.42 -13.59 -7.39
C PRO A 147 -1.25 -12.44 -6.87
N VAL A 148 -1.45 -11.43 -7.70
CA VAL A 148 -2.48 -10.44 -7.48
C VAL A 148 -3.78 -11.24 -7.54
N PRO A 149 -4.60 -11.32 -6.47
CA PRO A 149 -5.92 -11.93 -6.57
C PRO A 149 -6.58 -11.30 -7.79
N ALA A 150 -7.25 -12.08 -8.66
CA ALA A 150 -7.83 -11.62 -9.93
C ALA A 150 -8.16 -10.13 -9.81
N GLY A 151 -7.39 -9.26 -10.49
CA GLY A 151 -7.11 -7.90 -9.99
C GLY A 151 -8.31 -7.12 -9.44
N PRO A 152 -8.13 -6.03 -8.69
CA PRO A 152 -9.18 -5.30 -7.95
C PRO A 152 -10.52 -5.01 -8.68
N ALA A 153 -10.56 -5.09 -10.01
CA ALA A 153 -11.77 -5.12 -10.83
C ALA A 153 -12.67 -6.36 -10.65
N SER A 154 -12.18 -7.46 -10.08
CA SER A 154 -12.97 -8.68 -9.83
C SER A 154 -13.60 -8.72 -8.44
N CYS A 155 -13.25 -7.77 -7.58
CA CYS A 155 -13.77 -7.71 -6.22
C CYS A 155 -15.28 -7.45 -6.23
N PRO A 156 -16.10 -8.39 -5.73
CA PRO A 156 -17.54 -8.18 -5.65
C PRO A 156 -17.83 -6.98 -4.75
N HIS A 157 -18.67 -6.08 -5.23
CA HIS A 157 -19.16 -4.98 -4.41
C HIS A 157 -20.18 -5.50 -3.40
N VAL A 158 -19.99 -5.19 -2.11
CA VAL A 158 -20.93 -5.49 -1.04
C VAL A 158 -21.27 -4.20 -0.30
N SER A 159 -22.55 -3.86 -0.29
CA SER A 159 -23.07 -2.60 0.27
C SER A 159 -22.79 -2.45 1.76
N ALA A 160 -22.91 -3.52 2.54
CA ALA A 160 -22.47 -3.52 3.93
C ALA A 160 -20.95 -3.38 3.98
N VAL A 161 -20.41 -2.47 4.78
CA VAL A 161 -18.95 -2.36 5.00
C VAL A 161 -18.49 -3.30 6.11
N LEU A 162 -17.24 -3.75 6.09
CA LEU A 162 -16.67 -4.65 7.10
C LEU A 162 -16.66 -4.02 8.49
N ARG A 163 -16.51 -2.70 8.56
CA ARG A 163 -16.46 -1.91 9.79
C ARG A 163 -16.89 -0.48 9.44
N PHE A 164 -17.64 0.16 10.33
CA PHE A 164 -18.00 1.57 10.18
C PHE A 164 -16.74 2.43 9.97
N GLY A 165 -16.81 3.46 9.12
CA GLY A 165 -15.67 4.32 8.80
C GLY A 165 -14.78 3.85 7.66
N LEU A 166 -15.04 2.69 7.05
CA LEU A 166 -14.37 2.27 5.82
C LEU A 166 -15.01 2.89 4.58
N HIS A 167 -14.18 3.23 3.60
CA HIS A 167 -14.66 3.46 2.24
C HIS A 167 -15.23 2.16 1.64
N PRO A 168 -16.40 2.16 0.96
CA PRO A 168 -17.04 0.96 0.43
C PRO A 168 -16.11 0.10 -0.45
N THR A 169 -15.45 0.71 -1.44
CA THR A 169 -14.47 0.00 -2.27
C THR A 169 -13.26 -0.53 -1.47
N ALA A 170 -12.82 0.18 -0.43
CA ALA A 170 -11.74 -0.33 0.43
C ALA A 170 -12.21 -1.58 1.19
N SER A 171 -13.44 -1.56 1.70
CA SER A 171 -14.06 -2.71 2.36
C SER A 171 -14.13 -3.93 1.44
N ASP A 172 -14.54 -3.75 0.18
CA ASP A 172 -14.60 -4.86 -0.79
C ASP A 172 -13.22 -5.45 -1.09
N ARG A 173 -12.21 -4.59 -1.25
CA ARG A 173 -10.84 -5.03 -1.51
C ARG A 173 -10.19 -5.71 -0.31
N LEU A 174 -10.51 -5.27 0.91
CA LEU A 174 -10.14 -5.98 2.14
C LEU A 174 -10.76 -7.38 2.16
N ARG A 175 -12.04 -7.54 1.82
CA ARG A 175 -12.66 -8.87 1.70
C ARG A 175 -11.94 -9.76 0.69
N CYS A 176 -11.56 -9.22 -0.47
CA CYS A 176 -10.86 -9.96 -1.51
C CYS A 176 -9.52 -10.54 -1.06
N VAL A 177 -8.84 -9.89 -0.12
CA VAL A 177 -7.57 -10.40 0.44
C VAL A 177 -7.78 -11.30 1.66
N GLY A 178 -9.04 -11.64 1.99
CA GLY A 178 -9.42 -12.49 3.11
C GLY A 178 -9.49 -11.76 4.45
N ILE A 179 -9.53 -10.42 4.46
CA ILE A 179 -9.70 -9.64 5.69
C ILE A 179 -11.17 -9.66 6.08
N THR A 180 -11.42 -10.04 7.33
CA THR A 180 -12.72 -9.97 7.98
C THR A 180 -12.77 -8.80 8.95
N ALA A 181 -13.98 -8.43 9.40
CA ALA A 181 -14.21 -7.39 10.38
C ALA A 181 -13.36 -7.55 11.65
N ALA A 182 -13.13 -8.80 12.09
CA ALA A 182 -12.39 -9.12 13.30
C ALA A 182 -10.90 -8.74 13.24
N ARG A 183 -10.31 -8.57 12.04
CA ARG A 183 -8.92 -8.13 11.90
C ARG A 183 -8.77 -6.62 11.87
N ILE A 184 -9.86 -5.87 11.69
CA ILE A 184 -9.82 -4.40 11.61
C ILE A 184 -9.85 -3.82 13.02
N THR A 185 -8.78 -3.15 13.42
CA THR A 185 -8.64 -2.56 14.76
C THR A 185 -9.02 -1.09 14.78
N GLN A 186 -8.79 -0.36 13.69
CA GLN A 186 -9.14 1.05 13.59
C GLN A 186 -9.51 1.44 12.16
N THR A 187 -10.52 2.31 12.03
CA THR A 187 -11.00 2.88 10.77
C THR A 187 -11.11 4.40 10.93
N ILE A 188 -12.32 4.93 11.10
CA ILE A 188 -12.56 6.32 11.46
C ILE A 188 -12.52 6.47 12.98
N GLY A 189 -11.83 7.50 13.48
CA GLY A 189 -11.78 7.80 14.91
C GLY A 189 -10.66 8.76 15.27
N GLY A 190 -10.87 9.52 16.34
CA GLY A 190 -9.96 10.57 16.82
C GLY A 190 -9.07 10.15 17.98
N ALA A 191 -8.69 8.87 18.09
CA ALA A 191 -7.82 8.44 19.19
C ALA A 191 -6.53 9.28 19.20
N PRO A 192 -6.09 9.85 20.35
CA PRO A 192 -4.91 10.72 20.41
C PRO A 192 -3.65 10.09 19.78
N ALA A 193 -3.48 8.77 19.95
CA ALA A 193 -2.38 7.99 19.37
C ALA A 193 -2.35 8.00 17.84
N SER A 194 -3.47 8.27 17.16
CA SER A 194 -3.53 8.31 15.70
C SER A 194 -2.97 9.60 15.10
N ALA A 195 -2.68 10.62 15.92
CA ALA A 195 -2.27 11.95 15.47
C ALA A 195 -3.17 12.52 14.35
N GLY A 196 -4.47 12.20 14.41
CA GLY A 196 -5.47 12.61 13.42
C GLY A 196 -5.48 11.81 12.11
N THR A 197 -4.62 10.80 11.95
CA THR A 197 -4.51 9.96 10.74
C THR A 197 -5.83 9.26 10.39
N HIS A 198 -6.59 8.88 11.41
CA HIS A 198 -7.87 8.18 11.30
C HIS A 198 -9.09 9.11 11.36
N LEU A 199 -8.90 10.43 11.34
CA LEU A 199 -10.01 11.37 11.20
C LEU A 199 -10.65 11.27 9.82
N GLN A 200 -11.90 11.73 9.73
CA GLN A 200 -12.69 11.72 8.51
C GLN A 200 -11.94 12.33 7.32
N ASP A 201 -11.94 11.60 6.20
CA ASP A 201 -11.39 12.02 4.92
C ASP A 201 -12.49 12.46 3.94
N GLY A 202 -13.68 11.86 4.03
CA GLY A 202 -14.81 12.19 3.18
C GLY A 202 -16.08 11.43 3.54
N ILE A 203 -17.03 11.44 2.61
CA ILE A 203 -18.28 10.65 2.67
C ILE A 203 -18.36 9.81 1.40
N ALA A 204 -18.70 8.54 1.53
CA ALA A 204 -18.94 7.61 0.43
C ALA A 204 -20.19 6.78 0.75
N ASP A 205 -21.09 6.63 -0.24
CA ASP A 205 -22.39 5.97 -0.07
C ASP A 205 -23.17 6.47 1.17
N GLY A 206 -23.09 7.77 1.45
CA GLY A 206 -23.75 8.41 2.60
C GLY A 206 -23.07 8.21 3.95
N HIS A 207 -21.94 7.51 4.04
CA HIS A 207 -21.23 7.24 5.29
C HIS A 207 -19.88 7.96 5.35
N PRO A 208 -19.50 8.54 6.50
CA PRO A 208 -18.17 9.10 6.66
C PRO A 208 -17.12 7.98 6.64
N TYR A 209 -15.97 8.25 6.04
CA TYR A 209 -14.86 7.31 6.02
C TYR A 209 -13.53 7.97 6.37
N SER A 210 -12.58 7.17 6.84
CA SER A 210 -11.16 7.46 6.70
C SER A 210 -10.55 6.56 5.63
N ALA A 211 -9.62 7.10 4.84
CA ALA A 211 -8.85 6.32 3.89
C ALA A 211 -7.80 5.44 4.58
N ALA A 212 -7.52 5.68 5.87
CA ALA A 212 -6.63 4.87 6.69
C ALA A 212 -7.37 3.74 7.43
N THR A 213 -6.71 2.61 7.57
CA THR A 213 -7.22 1.45 8.33
C THR A 213 -6.07 0.73 9.00
N ASP A 214 -6.25 0.35 10.26
CA ASP A 214 -5.30 -0.49 10.98
C ASP A 214 -5.81 -1.91 11.10
N LEU A 215 -4.90 -2.85 10.87
CA LEU A 215 -5.16 -4.27 10.85
C LEU A 215 -4.33 -4.98 11.93
N SER A 216 -5.00 -5.79 12.74
CA SER A 216 -4.36 -6.69 13.69
C SER A 216 -3.49 -7.74 12.97
N VAL A 217 -2.27 -7.89 13.47
CA VAL A 217 -1.36 -8.98 13.06
C VAL A 217 -1.19 -10.02 14.18
N ARG A 218 -2.10 -10.02 15.17
CA ARG A 218 -2.10 -11.06 16.21
C ARG A 218 -2.18 -12.43 15.55
N GLY A 219 -1.33 -13.35 16.02
CA GLY A 219 -1.22 -14.71 15.49
C GLY A 219 -0.46 -14.82 14.16
N LEU A 220 0.08 -13.72 13.60
CA LEU A 220 0.85 -13.77 12.35
C LEU A 220 2.36 -13.60 12.59
N THR A 221 3.13 -14.49 11.96
CA THR A 221 4.58 -14.35 11.80
C THR A 221 4.95 -13.21 10.84
N ASP A 222 6.18 -12.71 10.90
CA ASP A 222 6.65 -11.66 9.98
C ASP A 222 6.58 -12.08 8.51
N ALA A 223 6.80 -13.36 8.20
CA ALA A 223 6.66 -13.89 6.85
C ALA A 223 5.20 -13.82 6.36
N GLN A 224 4.24 -14.17 7.21
CA GLN A 224 2.81 -14.05 6.89
C GLN A 224 2.38 -12.59 6.77
N VAL A 225 2.90 -11.71 7.62
CA VAL A 225 2.65 -10.26 7.52
C VAL A 225 3.19 -9.70 6.20
N ARG A 226 4.38 -10.12 5.76
CA ARG A 226 4.94 -9.74 4.46
C ARG A 226 4.04 -10.15 3.30
N VAL A 227 3.51 -11.37 3.33
CA VAL A 227 2.55 -11.85 2.32
C VAL A 227 1.26 -11.02 2.35
N LEU A 228 0.76 -10.71 3.55
CA LEU A 228 -0.43 -9.87 3.72
C LEU A 228 -0.22 -8.46 3.15
N VAL A 229 0.89 -7.79 3.50
CA VAL A 229 1.27 -6.47 2.97
C VAL A 229 1.32 -6.49 1.45
N ALA A 230 1.98 -7.50 0.85
CA ALA A 230 2.05 -7.61 -0.60
C ALA A 230 0.67 -7.77 -1.28
N ARG A 231 -0.24 -8.53 -0.66
CA ARG A 231 -1.63 -8.69 -1.16
C ARG A 231 -2.44 -7.39 -1.03
N LEU A 232 -2.28 -6.66 0.07
CA LEU A 232 -2.91 -5.36 0.29
C LEU A 232 -2.42 -4.34 -0.75
N ASP A 233 -1.12 -4.27 -1.00
CA ASP A 233 -0.56 -3.35 -1.99
C ASP A 233 -1.06 -3.65 -3.40
N ALA A 234 -1.15 -4.94 -3.75
CA ALA A 234 -1.73 -5.39 -5.01
C ALA A 234 -3.22 -5.01 -5.17
N MET A 235 -3.92 -4.77 -4.06
CA MET A 235 -5.28 -4.24 -4.02
C MET A 235 -5.35 -2.71 -3.98
N GLY A 236 -4.23 -2.00 -4.12
CA GLY A 236 -4.21 -0.55 -4.20
C GLY A 236 -4.23 0.15 -2.84
N PHE A 237 -3.81 -0.56 -1.80
CA PHE A 237 -3.45 0.06 -0.53
C PHE A 237 -1.98 0.47 -0.55
N ALA A 238 -1.62 1.54 0.15
CA ALA A 238 -0.26 1.77 0.60
C ALA A 238 -0.13 1.14 1.99
N ALA A 239 0.45 -0.06 2.10
CA ALA A 239 0.55 -0.78 3.36
C ALA A 239 1.92 -0.65 4.03
N PHE A 240 1.90 -0.36 5.33
CA PHE A 240 3.07 -0.22 6.19
C PHE A 240 2.93 -1.13 7.40
N PHE A 241 3.90 -2.01 7.59
CA PHE A 241 3.97 -2.82 8.80
C PHE A 241 4.61 -2.00 9.92
N ARG A 242 3.83 -1.74 10.96
CA ARG A 242 4.26 -1.07 12.18
C ARG A 242 4.80 -2.11 13.14
N ASN A 243 6.13 -2.23 13.20
CA ASN A 243 6.83 -3.22 14.02
C ASN A 243 7.71 -2.52 15.07
N PRO A 244 7.50 -2.76 16.38
CA PRO A 244 8.19 -2.02 17.44
C PRO A 244 9.71 -1.96 17.26
N GLY A 245 10.25 -0.74 17.21
CA GLY A 245 11.67 -0.47 17.08
C GLY A 245 12.26 -0.75 15.70
N ARG A 246 11.43 -0.86 14.66
CA ARG A 246 11.84 -1.09 13.27
C ARG A 246 11.25 -0.03 12.35
N ASP A 247 11.97 0.29 11.27
CA ASP A 247 11.51 1.20 10.21
C ASP A 247 10.98 2.56 10.72
N GLY A 248 11.54 3.07 11.82
CA GLY A 248 11.13 4.32 12.46
C GLY A 248 9.90 4.21 13.38
N TRP A 249 9.29 3.03 13.50
CA TRP A 249 8.19 2.80 14.43
C TRP A 249 8.69 2.72 15.88
N PRO A 250 8.11 3.47 16.84
CA PRO A 250 8.60 3.47 18.22
C PRO A 250 8.50 2.10 18.88
N ALA A 251 9.46 1.77 19.75
CA ALA A 251 9.50 0.48 20.44
C ALA A 251 8.37 0.29 21.47
N SER A 252 7.75 1.38 21.92
CA SER A 252 6.62 1.37 22.87
C SER A 252 5.25 1.22 22.21
N GLU A 253 5.17 1.34 20.89
CA GLU A 253 3.91 1.37 20.15
C GLU A 253 3.46 -0.03 19.72
N ALA A 254 2.16 -0.21 19.48
CA ALA A 254 1.61 -1.52 19.16
C ALA A 254 2.00 -2.02 17.75
N ARG A 255 2.17 -3.35 17.62
CA ARG A 255 2.45 -4.03 16.35
C ARG A 255 1.18 -4.20 15.53
N HIS A 256 1.13 -3.67 14.31
CA HIS A 256 -0.03 -3.75 13.41
C HIS A 256 0.35 -3.47 11.95
N VAL A 257 -0.56 -3.67 11.00
CA VAL A 257 -0.40 -3.16 9.63
C VAL A 257 -1.28 -1.93 9.46
N HIS A 258 -0.67 -0.79 9.14
CA HIS A 258 -1.35 0.43 8.76
C HIS A 258 -1.52 0.44 7.24
N VAL A 259 -2.73 0.64 6.74
CA VAL A 259 -2.98 0.77 5.29
C VAL A 259 -3.67 2.08 4.97
N VAL A 260 -3.30 2.68 3.84
CA VAL A 260 -4.02 3.82 3.26
C VAL A 260 -4.58 3.43 1.91
N PHE A 261 -5.90 3.49 1.74
CA PHE A 261 -6.54 3.16 0.46
C PHE A 261 -6.33 4.27 -0.56
N ALA A 262 -5.48 4.04 -1.56
CA ALA A 262 -5.10 5.04 -2.54
C ALA A 262 -6.26 5.50 -3.43
N GLY A 263 -7.28 4.65 -3.62
CA GLY A 263 -8.44 4.94 -4.47
C GLY A 263 -9.51 5.85 -3.84
N ALA A 264 -9.27 6.43 -2.66
CA ALA A 264 -10.19 7.36 -2.00
C ALA A 264 -9.63 8.80 -2.00
N ARG A 265 -10.53 9.78 -1.95
CA ARG A 265 -10.17 11.16 -1.60
C ARG A 265 -9.65 11.17 -0.16
N MET A 266 -8.56 11.89 0.10
CA MET A 266 -7.95 11.87 1.43
C MET A 266 -7.26 13.19 1.79
N LYS A 267 -7.09 13.43 3.09
CA LYS A 267 -6.39 14.60 3.63
C LYS A 267 -4.88 14.60 3.32
N ALA A 268 -4.26 15.76 3.48
CA ALA A 268 -2.86 15.98 3.09
C ALA A 268 -1.87 15.01 3.77
N SER A 269 -2.08 14.67 5.04
CA SER A 269 -1.21 13.73 5.75
C SER A 269 -1.24 12.32 5.13
N LEU A 270 -2.41 11.82 4.72
CA LEU A 270 -2.52 10.51 4.04
C LEU A 270 -2.00 10.55 2.60
N ARG A 271 -2.11 11.71 1.92
CA ARG A 271 -1.45 11.91 0.62
C ARG A 271 0.07 11.85 0.75
N ALA A 272 0.65 12.39 1.82
CA ALA A 272 2.07 12.29 2.09
C ALA A 272 2.51 10.84 2.35
N GLN A 273 1.70 10.04 3.06
CA GLN A 273 1.99 8.61 3.23
C GLN A 273 1.96 7.84 1.90
N ASN A 274 1.00 8.12 1.01
CA ASN A 274 1.00 7.53 -0.34
C ASN A 274 2.23 7.95 -1.15
N ALA A 275 2.67 9.21 -1.05
CA ALA A 275 3.89 9.67 -1.70
C ALA A 275 5.13 8.92 -1.17
N ASP A 276 5.20 8.71 0.14
CA ASP A 276 6.25 7.91 0.76
C ASP A 276 6.25 6.46 0.29
N PHE A 277 5.08 5.82 0.23
CA PHE A 277 4.93 4.48 -0.33
C PHE A 277 5.52 4.37 -1.74
N LEU A 278 5.16 5.30 -2.62
CA LEU A 278 5.66 5.34 -4.00
C LEU A 278 7.18 5.55 -4.03
N ALA A 279 7.72 6.34 -3.11
CA ALA A 279 9.14 6.59 -2.94
C ALA A 279 9.90 5.48 -2.17
N GLY A 280 9.22 4.44 -1.67
CA GLY A 280 9.85 3.36 -0.88
C GLY A 280 10.21 3.75 0.56
N LYS A 281 9.52 4.74 1.12
CA LYS A 281 9.69 5.28 2.47
C LYS A 281 8.60 4.77 3.42
N ASN A 282 8.77 5.01 4.72
CA ASN A 282 7.99 4.39 5.78
C ASN A 282 6.62 5.03 6.09
N GLY A 283 6.23 6.11 5.39
CA GLY A 283 4.95 6.77 5.62
C GLY A 283 4.80 7.32 7.05
N LEU A 284 5.92 7.66 7.70
CA LEU A 284 5.97 8.36 8.98
C LEU A 284 6.57 9.75 8.76
N ALA A 285 6.42 10.66 9.71
CA ALA A 285 7.01 12.00 9.66
C ALA A 285 8.54 11.99 9.41
N SER A 286 9.21 10.88 9.76
CA SER A 286 10.65 10.69 9.52
C SER A 286 11.03 10.52 8.03
N HIS A 287 10.09 10.09 7.18
CA HIS A 287 10.32 9.79 5.75
C HIS A 287 11.51 8.85 5.47
N THR A 288 11.91 8.03 6.43
CA THR A 288 13.05 7.13 6.27
C THR A 288 12.70 5.97 5.35
N THR A 289 13.72 5.31 4.81
CA THR A 289 13.54 4.10 4.01
C THR A 289 12.73 3.04 4.76
N TYR A 290 11.78 2.43 4.06
CA TYR A 290 11.02 1.30 4.58
C TYR A 290 11.72 -0.01 4.20
N SER A 291 12.32 -0.70 5.16
CA SER A 291 13.13 -1.89 4.89
C SER A 291 12.34 -3.19 4.96
N PHE A 292 11.19 -3.22 5.65
CA PHE A 292 10.42 -4.45 5.80
C PHE A 292 10.01 -5.04 4.46
N TYR A 293 9.39 -4.29 3.55
CA TYR A 293 8.94 -4.78 2.25
C TYR A 293 8.97 -3.66 1.21
N GLN A 294 9.41 -3.96 -0.01
CA GLN A 294 9.38 -3.01 -1.13
C GLN A 294 8.39 -3.51 -2.19
N PRO A 295 7.35 -2.74 -2.52
CA PRO A 295 6.38 -3.14 -3.52
C PRO A 295 7.01 -3.14 -4.91
N PRO A 296 6.70 -4.13 -5.76
CA PRO A 296 7.15 -4.17 -7.14
C PRO A 296 6.73 -2.92 -7.94
N PRO A 297 7.50 -2.52 -8.98
CA PRO A 297 7.18 -1.35 -9.80
C PRO A 297 5.76 -1.35 -10.38
N GLU A 298 5.23 -2.51 -10.79
CA GLU A 298 3.88 -2.63 -11.32
C GLU A 298 2.80 -2.30 -10.27
N VAL A 299 3.05 -2.65 -9.01
CA VAL A 299 2.15 -2.35 -7.89
C VAL A 299 2.21 -0.87 -7.57
N LYS A 300 3.41 -0.27 -7.53
CA LYS A 300 3.57 1.18 -7.39
C LYS A 300 2.85 1.94 -8.51
N ALA A 301 2.98 1.49 -9.75
CA ALA A 301 2.28 2.09 -10.89
C ALA A 301 0.75 1.97 -10.77
N TYR A 302 0.25 0.84 -10.27
CA TYR A 302 -1.17 0.66 -9.99
C TYR A 302 -1.69 1.61 -8.91
N VAL A 303 -1.02 1.63 -7.75
CA VAL A 303 -1.34 2.53 -6.63
C VAL A 303 -1.30 3.99 -7.07
N ARG A 304 -0.25 4.39 -7.81
CA ARG A 304 -0.12 5.74 -8.37
C ARG A 304 -1.33 6.11 -9.23
N ARG A 305 -1.72 5.23 -10.16
CA ARG A 305 -2.82 5.49 -11.09
C ARG A 305 -4.15 5.70 -10.38
N ILE A 306 -4.49 4.84 -9.41
CA ILE A 306 -5.76 4.99 -8.68
C ILE A 306 -5.73 6.18 -7.72
N PHE A 307 -4.56 6.51 -7.19
CA PHE A 307 -4.39 7.73 -6.39
C PHE A 307 -4.66 8.97 -7.23
N ASP A 308 -4.05 9.08 -8.40
CA ASP A 308 -4.19 10.26 -9.28
C ASP A 308 -5.62 10.42 -9.80
N ALA A 309 -6.32 9.31 -10.02
CA ALA A 309 -7.75 9.35 -10.36
C ALA A 309 -8.61 9.87 -9.19
N ALA A 310 -8.20 9.59 -7.96
CA ALA A 310 -8.96 9.90 -6.75
C ALA A 310 -8.57 11.22 -6.09
N ASN A 311 -7.40 11.82 -6.35
CA ASN A 311 -6.88 13.00 -5.64
C ASN A 311 -6.34 14.06 -6.61
#